data_AF-A0A1V9EH26-F1
#
_entry.id   AF-A0A1V9EH26-F1
#
_cell.length_a   1.000
_cell.length_b   1.000
_cell.length_c   1.000
_cell.angle_alpha   90.00
_cell.angle_beta   90.00
_cell.angle_gamma   90.00
#
_symmetry.space_group_name_H-M   'P 1'
#
loop_
_entity.id
_entity.type
_entity.pdbx_description
1 polymer ?
#
loop_
_entity_poly.entity_id
_entity_poly.type
_entity_poly.pdbx_seq_one_letter_code
_entity_poly.pdbx_strand_id
1 'polypeptide(L)'
;MTRAGKHIYTFLDDHLGIYDNPQGIEFIMNMDDSVFVVSPITPPPEPYADFGLIYPSQPFNTFVDDFQFSGTRALITMTPNKLWALYRKGKAEIYCTIVVKIILYALYFRLTENNKMIVRDDYDREHELGMVFTSPLQFLDYTQSHFFTEAG
;
A
#
# COMPACT_ATOMS: atom_id res chain seq x y z
N MET A 1 22.97 5.62 -5.71
CA MET A 1 21.93 6.58 -5.29
C MET A 1 22.08 7.88 -6.08
N THR A 2 21.01 8.41 -6.66
CA THR A 2 21.02 9.67 -7.43
C THR A 2 21.14 10.89 -6.51
N ARG A 3 21.41 12.09 -7.05
CA ARG A 3 21.41 13.33 -6.26
C ARG A 3 20.07 13.58 -5.57
N ALA A 4 18.96 13.36 -6.30
CA ALA A 4 17.61 13.47 -5.74
C ALA A 4 17.40 12.42 -4.64
N GLY A 5 17.78 11.16 -4.88
CA GLY A 5 17.70 10.08 -3.89
C GLY A 5 18.45 10.40 -2.60
N LYS A 6 19.66 10.98 -2.69
CA LYS A 6 20.41 11.38 -1.49
C LYS A 6 19.68 12.44 -0.67
N HIS A 7 19.09 13.45 -1.31
CA HIS A 7 18.34 14.48 -0.60
C HIS A 7 17.05 13.94 0.04
N ILE A 8 16.38 13.02 -0.63
CA ILE A 8 15.17 12.35 -0.12
C ILE A 8 15.54 11.44 1.06
N TYR A 9 16.62 10.68 0.95
CA TYR A 9 17.12 9.81 2.02
C TYR A 9 17.43 10.64 3.27
N THR A 10 18.26 11.68 3.15
CA THR A 10 18.58 12.56 4.29
C THR A 10 17.33 13.21 4.87
N PHE A 11 16.38 13.64 4.03
CA PHE A 11 15.13 14.20 4.52
C PHE A 11 14.33 13.20 5.36
N LEU A 12 14.19 11.95 4.92
CA LEU A 12 13.48 10.93 5.69
C LEU A 12 14.25 10.54 6.96
N ASP A 13 15.57 10.44 6.89
CA ASP A 13 16.46 10.20 8.04
C ASP A 13 16.32 11.29 9.11
N ASP A 14 16.26 12.57 8.71
CA ASP A 14 16.00 13.71 9.60
C ASP A 14 14.60 13.65 10.25
N HIS A 15 13.68 12.87 9.68
CA HIS A 15 12.34 12.60 10.25
C HIS A 15 12.27 11.20 10.90
N LEU A 16 13.39 10.65 11.36
CA LEU A 16 13.46 9.33 12.02
C LEU A 16 12.93 8.18 11.14
N GLY A 17 13.03 8.35 9.82
CA GLY A 17 12.51 7.41 8.83
C GLY A 17 11.00 7.50 8.59
N ILE A 18 10.25 8.40 9.24
CA ILE A 18 8.79 8.48 9.09
C ILE A 18 8.36 9.91 8.75
N TYR A 19 7.65 10.09 7.65
CA TYR A 19 7.14 11.40 7.24
C TYR A 19 5.71 11.31 6.72
N ASP A 20 4.80 12.06 7.33
CA ASP A 20 3.45 12.30 6.83
C ASP A 20 3.41 13.59 6.02
N ASN A 21 2.99 13.50 4.76
CA ASN A 21 2.82 14.69 3.94
C ASN A 21 1.45 15.37 4.17
N PRO A 22 1.29 16.64 3.75
CA PRO A 22 0.01 17.35 3.90
C PRO A 22 -1.18 16.75 3.13
N GLN A 23 -0.95 15.76 2.26
CA GLN A 23 -1.99 15.05 1.51
C GLN A 23 -2.41 13.75 2.21
N GLY A 24 -1.90 13.47 3.42
CA GLY A 24 -2.21 12.27 4.19
C GLY A 24 -1.51 11.02 3.68
N ILE A 25 -0.35 11.16 3.02
CA ILE A 25 0.49 10.04 2.59
C ILE A 25 1.65 9.90 3.57
N GLU A 26 1.81 8.70 4.08
CA GLU A 26 2.88 8.32 4.99
C GLU A 26 4.04 7.68 4.20
N PHE A 27 5.26 8.10 4.51
CA PHE A 27 6.50 7.55 3.97
C PHE A 27 7.32 6.96 5.11
N ILE A 28 7.63 5.68 5.04
CA ILE A 28 8.34 4.93 6.09
C ILE A 28 9.59 4.32 5.46
N MET A 29 10.77 4.72 5.94
CA MET A 29 12.07 4.18 5.55
C MET A 29 12.62 3.32 6.69
N ASN A 30 12.85 2.04 6.42
CA ASN A 30 13.43 1.11 7.39
C ASN A 30 14.96 1.11 7.32
N MET A 31 15.57 0.47 8.32
CA MET A 31 17.03 0.31 8.43
C MET A 31 17.65 -0.54 7.32
N ASP A 32 16.87 -1.34 6.60
CA ASP A 32 17.31 -2.17 5.48
C ASP A 32 17.14 -1.48 4.11
N ASP A 33 16.99 -0.15 4.12
CA ASP A 33 16.69 0.70 2.98
C ASP A 33 15.37 0.36 2.26
N SER A 34 14.49 -0.45 2.85
CA SER A 34 13.12 -0.60 2.33
C SER A 34 12.29 0.64 2.64
N VAL A 35 11.42 1.00 1.71
CA VAL A 35 10.49 2.13 1.84
C VAL A 35 9.07 1.64 1.65
N PHE A 36 8.21 1.93 2.60
CA PHE A 36 6.76 1.79 2.49
C PHE A 36 6.15 3.16 2.26
N VAL A 37 5.24 3.26 1.30
CA VAL A 37 4.42 4.46 1.10
C VAL A 37 2.97 4.08 1.26
N VAL A 38 2.29 4.69 2.23
CA VAL A 38 0.94 4.34 2.62
C VAL A 38 0.00 5.52 2.35
N SER A 39 -1.15 5.23 1.76
CA SER A 39 -2.24 6.18 1.59
C SER A 39 -3.51 5.56 2.18
N PRO A 40 -3.82 5.82 3.46
CA PRO A 40 -5.03 5.33 4.09
C PRO A 40 -6.27 6.00 3.49
N ILE A 41 -7.38 5.28 3.49
CA ILE A 41 -8.72 5.84 3.25
C ILE A 41 -9.34 6.09 4.63
N THR A 42 -9.53 7.37 4.96
CA THR A 42 -10.02 7.79 6.27
C THR A 42 -11.35 8.55 6.15
N PRO A 43 -12.43 8.09 6.81
CA PRO A 43 -12.53 6.84 7.56
C PRO A 43 -12.50 5.61 6.62
N PRO A 44 -12.04 4.45 7.10
CA PRO A 44 -12.15 3.23 6.33
C PRO A 44 -13.62 2.88 6.10
N PRO A 45 -13.97 2.24 4.98
CA PRO A 45 -15.33 1.75 4.76
C PRO A 45 -15.64 0.65 5.76
N GLU A 46 -16.82 0.69 6.40
CA GLU A 46 -17.30 -0.39 7.28
C GLU A 46 -17.34 -1.73 6.52
N PRO A 47 -16.96 -2.87 7.14
CA PRO A 47 -16.52 -3.09 8.52
C PRO A 47 -14.99 -3.12 8.67
N TYR A 48 -14.23 -2.48 7.77
CA TYR A 48 -12.78 -2.48 7.84
C TYR A 48 -12.28 -1.60 8.98
N ALA A 49 -11.34 -2.13 9.75
CA ALA A 49 -10.57 -1.34 10.72
C ALA A 49 -9.52 -0.46 10.03
N ASP A 50 -9.02 -0.91 8.87
CA ASP A 50 -8.08 -0.17 8.06
C ASP A 50 -8.25 -0.53 6.58
N PHE A 51 -8.05 0.44 5.69
CA PHE A 51 -8.18 0.28 4.25
C PHE A 51 -7.36 1.35 3.53
N GLY A 52 -6.52 0.97 2.58
CA GLY A 52 -5.75 1.95 1.83
C GLY A 52 -4.87 1.35 0.75
N LEU A 53 -3.98 2.17 0.20
CA LEU A 53 -2.91 1.72 -0.68
C LEU A 53 -1.61 1.61 0.09
N ILE A 54 -0.84 0.56 -0.20
CA ILE A 54 0.52 0.39 0.26
C ILE A 54 1.43 0.13 -0.94
N TYR A 55 2.52 0.86 -1.03
CA TYR A 55 3.60 0.61 -1.98
C TYR A 55 4.81 0.13 -1.18
N PRO A 56 5.14 -1.18 -1.23
CA PRO A 56 6.38 -1.69 -0.69
C PRO A 56 7.50 -1.57 -1.73
N SER A 57 8.65 -1.04 -1.32
CA SER A 57 9.83 -0.93 -2.18
C SER A 57 11.08 -1.36 -1.48
N GLN A 58 11.88 -2.19 -2.16
CA GLN A 58 13.24 -2.50 -1.77
C GLN A 58 14.08 -2.72 -3.04
N PRO A 59 15.26 -2.08 -3.18
CA PRO A 59 15.90 -1.09 -2.28
C PRO A 59 15.33 0.34 -2.45
N PHE A 60 15.77 1.28 -1.60
CA PHE A 60 15.37 2.71 -1.59
C PHE A 60 15.36 3.39 -2.97
N ASN A 61 16.33 3.08 -3.84
CA ASN A 61 16.39 3.73 -5.15
C ASN A 61 15.20 3.38 -6.05
N THR A 62 14.62 2.18 -5.91
CA THR A 62 13.41 1.77 -6.64
C THR A 62 12.25 2.69 -6.32
N PHE A 63 12.10 3.09 -5.06
CA PHE A 63 11.11 4.08 -4.63
C PHE A 63 11.31 5.43 -5.31
N VAL A 64 12.53 5.94 -5.36
CA VAL A 64 12.83 7.23 -6.02
C VAL A 64 12.53 7.17 -7.52
N ASP A 65 12.90 6.07 -8.16
CA ASP A 65 12.76 5.88 -9.60
C ASP A 65 11.30 5.64 -10.01
N ASP A 66 10.55 4.83 -9.25
CA ASP A 66 9.15 4.50 -9.56
C ASP A 66 8.20 5.69 -9.43
N PHE A 67 8.45 6.57 -8.46
CA PHE A 67 7.73 7.83 -8.34
C PHE A 67 8.33 8.98 -9.16
N GLN A 68 9.48 8.75 -9.79
CA GLN A 68 10.27 9.73 -10.54
C GLN A 68 10.52 11.01 -9.74
N PHE A 69 10.93 10.84 -8.48
CA PHE A 69 11.14 12.00 -7.61
C PHE A 69 12.41 12.77 -7.97
N SER A 70 12.22 14.05 -8.27
CA SER A 70 13.32 14.98 -8.56
C SER A 70 13.91 15.63 -7.30
N GLY A 71 13.35 15.36 -6.11
CA GLY A 71 13.82 15.89 -4.83
C GLY A 71 12.73 15.88 -3.74
N THR A 72 13.06 16.39 -2.56
CA THR A 72 12.20 16.34 -1.35
C THR A 72 10.85 17.02 -1.52
N ARG A 73 10.78 18.11 -2.30
CA ARG A 73 9.50 18.77 -2.62
C ARG A 73 8.48 17.82 -3.25
N ALA A 74 8.94 16.80 -3.96
CA ALA A 74 8.05 15.82 -4.59
C ALA A 74 7.38 14.87 -3.58
N LEU A 75 7.99 14.64 -2.41
CA LEU A 75 7.35 13.95 -1.28
C LEU A 75 6.18 14.79 -0.72
N ILE A 76 6.46 16.08 -0.49
CA ILE A 76 5.50 17.04 0.06
C ILE A 76 4.27 17.18 -0.84
N THR A 77 4.46 17.18 -2.16
CA THR A 77 3.37 17.35 -3.14
C THR A 77 2.85 16.04 -3.71
N MET A 78 3.24 14.89 -3.16
CA MET A 78 2.71 13.59 -3.60
C MET A 78 1.22 13.48 -3.24
N THR A 79 0.43 12.94 -4.16
CA THR A 79 -1.02 12.74 -3.98
C THR A 79 -1.39 11.25 -4.09
N PRO A 80 -2.52 10.82 -3.49
CA PRO A 80 -2.99 9.43 -3.57
C PRO A 80 -3.11 8.89 -5.01
N ASN A 81 -3.39 9.77 -5.97
CA ASN A 81 -3.47 9.42 -7.39
C ASN A 81 -2.17 8.80 -7.93
N LYS A 82 -1.00 9.17 -7.37
CA LYS A 82 0.28 8.55 -7.76
C LYS A 82 0.37 7.09 -7.28
N LEU A 83 -0.09 6.76 -6.08
CA LEU A 83 -0.15 5.35 -5.63
C LEU A 83 -1.15 4.56 -6.48
N TRP A 84 -2.33 5.12 -6.78
CA TRP A 84 -3.30 4.46 -7.65
C TRP A 84 -2.74 4.15 -9.05
N ALA A 85 -1.89 5.02 -9.59
CA ALA A 85 -1.20 4.76 -10.84
C ALA A 85 -0.19 3.59 -10.73
N LEU A 86 0.50 3.46 -9.60
CA LEU A 86 1.39 2.32 -9.32
C LEU A 86 0.62 1.03 -9.06
N TYR A 87 -0.52 1.10 -8.38
CA TYR A 87 -1.42 -0.04 -8.18
C TYR A 87 -1.87 -0.63 -9.52
N ARG A 88 -2.30 0.22 -10.46
CA ARG A 88 -2.68 -0.19 -11.82
C ARG A 88 -1.52 -0.78 -12.64
N LYS A 89 -0.27 -0.52 -12.24
CA LYS A 89 0.94 -1.10 -12.83
C LYS A 89 1.45 -2.33 -12.07
N GLY A 90 0.74 -2.75 -11.01
CA GLY A 90 1.13 -3.87 -10.17
C GLY A 90 2.30 -3.64 -9.24
N LYS A 91 2.60 -2.38 -8.94
CA LYS A 91 3.68 -1.97 -8.05
C LYS A 91 3.20 -1.60 -6.65
N ALA A 92 1.92 -1.31 -6.49
CA ALA A 92 1.29 -1.06 -5.20
C ALA A 92 0.16 -2.07 -4.98
N GLU A 93 -0.26 -2.18 -3.73
CA GLU A 93 -1.28 -3.10 -3.25
C GLU A 93 -2.38 -2.31 -2.56
N ILE A 94 -3.61 -2.83 -2.60
CA ILE A 94 -4.65 -2.42 -1.65
C ILE A 94 -4.44 -3.26 -0.41
N TYR A 95 -4.24 -2.62 0.74
CA TYR A 95 -4.25 -3.30 2.02
C TYR A 95 -5.60 -3.04 2.71
N CYS A 96 -6.13 -4.04 3.38
CA CYS A 96 -7.30 -3.87 4.22
C CYS A 96 -7.28 -4.85 5.39
N THR A 97 -7.83 -4.40 6.52
CA THR A 97 -7.91 -5.19 7.74
C THR A 97 -9.35 -5.24 8.23
N ILE A 98 -9.89 -6.44 8.43
CA ILE A 98 -11.18 -6.65 9.08
C ILE A 98 -10.99 -7.14 10.51
N VAL A 99 -11.94 -6.81 11.39
CA VAL A 99 -12.00 -7.35 12.74
C VAL A 99 -13.14 -8.36 12.80
N VAL A 100 -12.82 -9.63 13.08
CA VAL A 100 -13.81 -10.66 13.38
C VAL A 100 -13.69 -11.05 14.84
N LYS A 101 -14.66 -10.61 15.66
CA LYS A 101 -14.63 -10.70 17.13
C LYS A 101 -13.42 -9.96 17.72
N ILE A 102 -12.30 -10.65 17.89
CA ILE A 102 -11.02 -10.13 18.42
C ILE A 102 -9.83 -10.42 17.50
N ILE A 103 -10.06 -11.07 16.36
CA ILE A 103 -9.02 -11.46 15.41
C ILE A 103 -9.00 -10.45 14.27
N LEU A 104 -7.81 -9.93 13.97
CA LEU A 104 -7.56 -9.06 12.82
C LEU A 104 -7.12 -9.92 11.65
N TYR A 105 -7.79 -9.79 10.51
CA TYR A 105 -7.36 -10.40 9.26
C TYR A 105 -6.94 -9.31 8.28
N ALA A 106 -5.65 -9.29 7.94
CA ALA A 106 -5.09 -8.40 6.94
C ALA A 106 -5.04 -9.11 5.58
N LEU A 107 -5.47 -8.43 4.54
CA LEU A 107 -5.36 -8.87 3.16
C LEU A 107 -4.68 -7.80 2.32
N TYR A 108 -3.88 -8.27 1.36
CA TYR A 108 -3.19 -7.45 0.39
C TYR A 108 -3.60 -7.88 -1.01
N PHE A 109 -4.12 -6.94 -1.80
CA PHE A 109 -4.57 -7.19 -3.17
C PHE A 109 -3.66 -6.47 -4.14
N ARG A 110 -3.10 -7.20 -5.09
CA ARG A 110 -2.22 -6.68 -6.14
C ARG A 110 -2.77 -7.03 -7.51
N LEU A 111 -2.83 -6.04 -8.40
CA LEU A 111 -3.05 -6.29 -9.83
C LEU A 111 -1.71 -6.61 -10.50
N THR A 112 -1.57 -7.71 -11.21
CA THR A 112 -0.35 -8.01 -11.99
C THR A 112 -0.35 -7.28 -13.34
N GLU A 113 0.80 -7.21 -14.01
CA GLU A 113 0.94 -6.63 -15.35
C GLU A 113 0.02 -7.30 -16.41
N ASN A 114 -0.39 -8.55 -16.17
CA ASN A 114 -1.31 -9.30 -17.04
C ASN A 114 -2.79 -9.13 -16.66
N ASN A 115 -3.12 -8.10 -15.87
CA ASN A 115 -4.47 -7.85 -15.33
C ASN A 115 -5.04 -9.02 -14.51
N LYS A 116 -4.17 -9.81 -13.86
CA LYS A 116 -4.61 -10.83 -12.88
C LYS A 116 -4.56 -10.23 -11.50
N MET A 117 -5.61 -10.41 -10.71
CA MET A 117 -5.63 -9.99 -9.31
C MET A 117 -5.07 -11.12 -8.45
N ILE A 118 -4.09 -10.81 -7.62
CA ILE A 118 -3.57 -11.70 -6.58
C ILE A 118 -4.01 -11.13 -5.23
N VAL A 119 -4.54 -11.99 -4.38
CA VAL A 119 -4.71 -11.68 -2.96
C VAL A 119 -3.67 -12.44 -2.15
N ARG A 120 -3.10 -11.78 -1.15
CA ARG A 120 -2.16 -12.33 -0.19
C ARG A 120 -2.70 -12.12 1.22
N ASP A 121 -2.62 -13.16 2.03
CA ASP A 121 -3.00 -13.08 3.45
C ASP A 121 -1.82 -12.72 4.36
N ASP A 122 -2.07 -12.68 5.67
CA ASP A 122 -1.10 -12.40 6.72
C ASP A 122 -0.04 -13.51 6.93
N TYR A 123 -0.19 -14.65 6.24
CA TYR A 123 0.77 -15.75 6.20
C TYR A 123 1.56 -15.80 4.88
N ASP A 124 1.53 -14.72 4.09
CA ASP A 124 2.15 -14.60 2.76
C ASP A 124 1.63 -15.65 1.73
N ARG A 125 0.43 -16.20 1.93
CA ARG A 125 -0.17 -17.14 0.97
C ARG A 125 -0.87 -16.37 -0.14
N GLU A 126 -0.39 -16.53 -1.37
CA GLU A 126 -0.94 -15.88 -2.56
C GLU A 126 -2.00 -16.76 -3.27
N HIS A 127 -3.11 -16.13 -3.68
CA HIS A 127 -4.17 -16.74 -4.46
C HIS A 127 -4.55 -15.85 -5.66
N GLU A 128 -4.63 -16.43 -6.86
CA GLU A 128 -5.14 -15.73 -8.04
C GLU A 128 -6.67 -15.67 -8.00
N LEU A 129 -7.23 -14.47 -8.18
CA LEU A 129 -8.66 -14.25 -8.28
C LEU A 129 -9.09 -14.27 -9.75
N GLY A 130 -10.24 -14.88 -10.02
CA GLY A 130 -10.85 -14.94 -11.36
C GLY A 130 -11.41 -13.60 -11.86
N MET A 131 -11.29 -12.52 -11.09
CA MET A 131 -11.77 -11.18 -11.45
C MET A 131 -10.91 -10.07 -10.84
N VAL A 132 -10.93 -8.91 -11.49
CA VAL A 132 -10.26 -7.70 -11.01
C VAL A 132 -11.25 -6.84 -10.22
N PHE A 133 -10.92 -6.55 -8.98
CA PHE A 133 -11.69 -5.62 -8.15
C PHE A 133 -11.37 -4.17 -8.52
N THR A 134 -12.41 -3.35 -8.52
CA THR A 134 -12.41 -1.95 -8.97
C THR A 134 -13.10 -1.02 -8.00
N SER A 135 -13.78 -1.55 -6.98
CA SER A 135 -14.43 -0.77 -5.92
C SER A 135 -14.21 -1.39 -4.54
N PRO A 136 -14.17 -0.58 -3.46
CA PRO A 136 -14.07 -1.07 -2.08
C PRO A 136 -15.07 -2.18 -1.73
N LEU A 137 -16.28 -2.13 -2.29
CA LEU A 137 -17.33 -3.14 -2.09
C LEU A 137 -16.91 -4.52 -2.60
N GLN A 138 -16.18 -4.61 -3.71
CA GLN A 138 -15.73 -5.92 -4.23
C GLN A 138 -14.68 -6.56 -3.33
N PHE A 139 -13.79 -5.75 -2.74
CA PHE A 139 -12.87 -6.23 -1.71
C PHE A 139 -13.65 -6.71 -0.48
N LEU A 140 -14.70 -5.98 -0.09
CA LEU A 140 -15.60 -6.37 1.00
C LEU A 140 -16.26 -7.72 0.78
N ASP A 141 -16.93 -7.89 -0.36
CA ASP A 141 -17.65 -9.12 -0.69
C ASP A 141 -16.70 -10.34 -0.70
N TYR A 142 -15.48 -10.15 -1.22
CA TYR A 142 -14.44 -11.18 -1.20
C TYR A 142 -14.04 -11.55 0.23
N THR A 143 -13.70 -10.54 1.03
CA THR A 143 -13.23 -10.74 2.41
C THR A 143 -14.33 -11.40 3.27
N GLN A 144 -15.58 -10.98 3.10
CA GLN A 144 -16.73 -11.58 3.78
C GLN A 144 -16.95 -13.04 3.39
N SER A 145 -16.99 -13.35 2.09
CA SER A 145 -17.26 -14.71 1.62
C SER A 145 -16.19 -15.75 1.98
N HIS A 146 -14.94 -15.33 2.21
CA HIS A 146 -13.82 -16.23 2.48
C HIS A 146 -13.41 -16.33 3.95
N PHE A 147 -13.69 -15.30 4.77
CA PHE A 147 -13.23 -15.25 6.16
C PHE A 147 -14.36 -15.15 7.19
N PHE A 148 -15.59 -14.79 6.78
CA PHE A 148 -16.76 -14.79 7.67
C PHE A 148 -17.63 -16.04 7.54
N THR A 149 -17.34 -16.97 6.63
CA THR A 149 -18.15 -18.17 6.36
C THR A 149 -17.89 -19.37 7.29
N GLU A 150 -17.00 -19.26 8.28
CA GLU A 150 -16.84 -20.27 9.34
C GLU A 150 -17.17 -19.74 10.74
N ALA A 151 -18.32 -19.06 10.86
CA ALA A 151 -19.01 -18.92 12.13
C ALA A 151 -20.34 -19.70 12.08
N GLY A 152 -20.24 -21.01 11.84
CA GLY A 152 -21.29 -21.99 12.11
C GLY A 152 -21.05 -22.65 13.46
#